data_AF-A0A0E2H556-F1
#
_entry.id   AF-A0A0E2H556-F1
#
_cell.length_a   1.000
_cell.length_b   1.000
_cell.length_c   1.000
_cell.angle_alpha   90.00
_cell.angle_beta   90.00
_cell.angle_gamma   90.00
#
_symmetry.space_group_name_H-M   'P 1'
#
loop_
_entity.id
_entity.type
_entity.pdbx_description
1 polymer ?
#
loop_
_entity_poly.entity_id
_entity_poly.type
_entity_poly.pdbx_seq_one_letter_code
_entity_poly.pdbx_strand_id
1 'polypeptide(L)'
;MAYKAKAYTLREESTESGIRYFISFKDGQGEHHELEVSEQLFFEFRQMERRNRNLLQWDERHREFSEVWDETLNRRALKLPKSIEEQMIEAERAELLCKAVDRLPEIQRRRFLLYYEYEFNFYQIAAMEHCTASAIQKSVAVAKKKVKAEMRKYLQP
;
A
#
# COMPACT_ATOMS: atom_id res chain seq x y z
N MET A 1 -19.80 -11.63 -7.12
CA MET A 1 -20.48 -12.92 -6.94
C MET A 1 -21.96 -12.65 -6.77
N ALA A 2 -22.77 -12.96 -7.77
CA ALA A 2 -24.22 -12.78 -7.67
C ALA A 2 -24.82 -14.05 -7.06
N TYR A 3 -25.47 -13.93 -5.88
CA TYR A 3 -26.41 -14.94 -5.36
C TYR A 3 -27.67 -14.94 -6.24
N LYS A 4 -27.53 -15.23 -7.54
CA LYS A 4 -28.58 -15.01 -8.55
C LYS A 4 -29.52 -16.20 -8.75
N ALA A 5 -29.26 -17.34 -8.14
CA ALA A 5 -30.17 -18.48 -8.21
C ALA A 5 -30.88 -18.63 -6.85
N LYS A 6 -32.15 -18.24 -6.78
CA LYS A 6 -33.01 -18.71 -5.69
C LYS A 6 -33.09 -20.23 -5.82
N ALA A 7 -32.76 -20.97 -4.76
CA ALA A 7 -32.84 -22.42 -4.74
C ALA A 7 -34.29 -22.95 -4.69
N TYR A 8 -35.25 -22.06 -4.45
CA TYR A 8 -36.66 -22.38 -4.30
C TYR A 8 -37.56 -21.29 -4.92
N THR A 9 -38.83 -21.64 -5.12
CA THR A 9 -39.92 -20.80 -5.62
C THR A 9 -41.12 -20.89 -4.69
N LEU A 10 -41.78 -19.75 -4.47
CA LEU A 10 -42.95 -19.61 -3.61
C LEU A 10 -44.20 -19.44 -4.47
N ARG A 11 -45.25 -20.22 -4.22
CA ARG A 11 -46.54 -20.15 -4.94
C ARG A 11 -47.70 -20.07 -3.95
N GLU A 12 -48.67 -19.24 -4.28
CA GLU A 12 -49.94 -19.10 -3.57
C GLU A 12 -51.05 -19.58 -4.51
N GLU A 13 -51.97 -20.38 -4.00
CA GLU A 13 -53.11 -20.88 -4.77
C GLU A 13 -54.41 -20.62 -4.01
N SER A 14 -55.28 -19.77 -4.56
CA SER A 14 -56.60 -19.51 -4.02
C SER A 14 -57.57 -20.59 -4.49
N THR A 15 -57.99 -21.45 -3.57
CA THR A 15 -59.06 -22.43 -3.83
C THR A 15 -60.37 -21.96 -3.19
N GLU A 16 -61.50 -22.57 -3.56
CA GLU A 16 -62.81 -22.32 -2.93
C GLU A 16 -62.81 -22.54 -1.40
N SER A 17 -61.82 -23.29 -0.89
CA SER A 17 -61.64 -23.62 0.54
C SER A 17 -60.64 -22.72 1.29
N GLY A 18 -60.02 -21.73 0.62
CA GLY A 18 -59.00 -20.86 1.20
C GLY A 18 -57.71 -20.80 0.38
N ILE A 19 -56.71 -20.08 0.89
CA ILE A 19 -55.39 -19.92 0.25
C ILE A 19 -54.46 -21.04 0.71
N ARG A 20 -53.85 -21.75 -0.24
CA ARG A 20 -52.80 -22.74 0.01
C ARG A 20 -51.44 -22.18 -0.38
N TYR A 21 -50.42 -22.57 0.37
CA TYR A 21 -49.06 -22.06 0.25
C TYR A 21 -48.11 -23.18 -0.11
N PHE A 22 -47.31 -22.98 -1.15
CA PHE A 22 -46.38 -23.98 -1.67
C PHE A 22 -44.96 -23.43 -1.76
N ILE A 23 -43.99 -24.31 -1.44
CA ILE A 23 -42.57 -24.09 -1.68
C ILE A 23 -42.09 -25.18 -2.62
N SER A 24 -41.51 -24.79 -3.76
CA SER A 24 -40.91 -25.70 -4.73
C SER A 24 -39.41 -25.50 -4.81
N PHE A 25 -38.63 -26.57 -4.90
CA PHE A 25 -37.17 -26.51 -5.01
C PHE A 25 -36.63 -27.71 -5.78
N LYS A 26 -35.37 -27.60 -6.22
CA LYS A 26 -34.62 -28.71 -6.79
C LYS A 26 -33.74 -29.35 -5.72
N ASP A 27 -33.75 -30.67 -5.63
CA ASP A 27 -32.79 -31.38 -4.78
C ASP A 27 -31.39 -31.41 -5.38
N GLY A 28 -30.45 -32.07 -4.70
CA GLY A 28 -29.06 -32.21 -5.16
C GLY A 28 -28.89 -33.05 -6.45
N GLN A 29 -29.94 -33.77 -6.86
CA GLN A 29 -29.99 -34.56 -8.10
C GLN A 29 -30.71 -33.79 -9.24
N GLY A 30 -31.32 -32.65 -8.93
CA GLY A 30 -32.01 -31.79 -9.88
C GLY A 30 -33.51 -32.10 -10.03
N GLU A 31 -34.03 -33.05 -9.26
CA GLU A 31 -35.45 -33.40 -9.23
C GLU A 31 -36.26 -32.30 -8.54
N HIS A 32 -37.45 -32.04 -9.09
CA HIS A 32 -38.34 -30.99 -8.60
C HIS A 32 -39.26 -31.53 -7.51
N HIS A 33 -39.23 -30.88 -6.35
CA HIS A 33 -40.13 -31.16 -5.24
C HIS A 33 -41.02 -29.94 -4.99
N GLU A 34 -42.32 -30.17 -4.78
CA GLU A 34 -43.29 -29.14 -4.38
C GLU A 34 -43.97 -29.57 -3.08
N LEU A 35 -43.85 -28.74 -2.05
CA LEU A 35 -44.36 -29.02 -0.71
C LEU A 35 -45.42 -27.98 -0.35
N GLU A 36 -46.58 -28.46 0.10
CA GLU A 36 -47.55 -27.61 0.79
C GLU A 36 -47.03 -27.29 2.19
N VAL A 37 -47.05 -26.02 2.55
CA VAL A 37 -46.51 -25.52 3.82
C VAL A 37 -47.56 -24.73 4.58
N SER A 38 -47.37 -24.60 5.89
CA SER A 38 -48.17 -23.69 6.69
C SER A 38 -47.98 -22.24 6.23
N GLU A 39 -49.03 -21.42 6.37
CA GLU A 39 -48.99 -19.98 6.14
C GLU A 39 -47.83 -19.29 6.88
N GLN A 40 -47.61 -19.64 8.14
CA GLN A 40 -46.53 -19.08 8.97
C GLN A 40 -45.15 -19.30 8.31
N LEU A 41 -44.84 -20.53 7.93
CA LEU A 41 -43.58 -20.86 7.26
C LEU A 41 -43.44 -20.10 5.93
N PHE A 42 -44.52 -20.00 5.14
CA PHE A 42 -44.50 -19.28 3.88
C PHE A 42 -44.16 -17.78 4.05
N PHE A 43 -44.76 -17.13 5.04
CA PHE A 43 -44.49 -15.71 5.32
C PHE A 43 -43.07 -15.48 5.85
N GLU A 44 -42.51 -16.41 6.61
CA GLU A 44 -41.09 -16.35 7.01
C GLU A 44 -40.16 -16.37 5.80
N PHE A 45 -40.41 -17.24 4.83
CA PHE A 45 -39.66 -17.27 3.57
C PHE A 45 -39.80 -15.94 2.79
N ARG A 46 -41.01 -15.38 2.70
CA ARG A 46 -41.24 -14.06 2.08
C ARG A 46 -40.45 -12.95 2.78
N GLN A 47 -40.40 -12.95 4.11
CA GLN A 47 -39.65 -11.95 4.87
C GLN A 47 -38.14 -12.12 4.68
N MET A 48 -37.65 -13.37 4.62
CA MET A 48 -36.26 -13.65 4.31
C MET A 48 -35.88 -13.15 2.92
N GLU A 49 -36.70 -13.37 1.89
CA GLU A 49 -36.45 -12.85 0.54
C GLU A 49 -36.32 -11.31 0.53
N ARG A 50 -37.16 -10.62 1.31
CA ARG A 50 -37.10 -9.16 1.46
C ARG A 50 -35.79 -8.72 2.13
N ARG A 51 -35.39 -9.37 3.23
CA ARG A 51 -34.12 -9.07 3.93
C ARG A 51 -32.92 -9.27 3.02
N ASN A 52 -32.89 -10.38 2.27
CA ASN A 52 -31.81 -10.65 1.32
C ASN A 52 -31.75 -9.61 0.20
N ARG A 53 -32.90 -9.17 -0.34
CA ARG A 53 -32.94 -8.08 -1.32
C ARG A 53 -32.40 -6.77 -0.74
N ASN A 54 -32.77 -6.45 0.49
CA ASN A 54 -32.28 -5.25 1.16
C ASN A 54 -30.75 -5.30 1.38
N LEU A 55 -30.21 -6.45 1.77
CA LEU A 55 -28.77 -6.67 1.89
C LEU A 55 -28.07 -6.49 0.54
N LEU A 56 -28.60 -7.09 -0.54
CA LEU A 56 -28.04 -6.93 -1.88
C LEU A 56 -28.04 -5.47 -2.33
N GLN A 57 -29.14 -4.73 -2.10
CA GLN A 57 -29.22 -3.30 -2.43
C GLN A 57 -28.35 -2.43 -1.53
N TRP A 58 -28.14 -2.84 -0.28
CA TRP A 58 -27.23 -2.17 0.62
C TRP A 58 -25.79 -2.37 0.14
N ASP A 59 -25.42 -3.60 -0.17
CA ASP A 59 -24.13 -3.94 -0.80
C ASP A 59 -23.98 -3.18 -2.12
N GLU A 60 -24.94 -3.17 -3.04
CA GLU A 60 -24.81 -2.41 -4.30
C GLU A 60 -24.59 -0.90 -4.08
N ARG A 61 -25.19 -0.31 -3.04
CA ARG A 61 -25.06 1.11 -2.72
C ARG A 61 -23.80 1.47 -1.93
N HIS A 62 -23.28 0.54 -1.12
CA HIS A 62 -22.19 0.79 -0.16
C HIS A 62 -20.94 -0.06 -0.41
N ARG A 63 -20.99 -0.98 -1.39
CA ARG A 63 -19.82 -1.66 -1.90
C ARG A 63 -19.03 -0.63 -2.65
N GLU A 64 -18.04 -0.09 -1.96
CA GLU A 64 -17.01 0.72 -2.57
C GLU A 64 -16.42 -0.10 -3.72
N PHE A 65 -16.76 0.28 -4.96
CA PHE A 65 -15.87 0.11 -6.10
C PHE A 65 -14.70 1.07 -5.89
N SER A 66 -13.93 0.88 -4.81
CA SER A 66 -12.59 1.45 -4.76
C SER A 66 -11.81 0.57 -5.72
N GLU A 67 -11.77 0.96 -6.98
CA GLU A 67 -10.71 0.48 -7.86
C GLU A 67 -9.41 1.01 -7.25
N VAL A 68 -8.81 0.22 -6.36
CA VAL A 68 -7.59 0.57 -5.64
C VAL A 68 -6.45 0.52 -6.65
N TRP A 69 -6.26 1.62 -7.36
CA TRP A 69 -5.08 1.87 -8.18
C TRP A 69 -4.14 2.79 -7.41
N ASP A 70 -2.85 2.73 -7.74
CA ASP A 70 -1.80 3.53 -7.09
C ASP A 70 -2.16 5.02 -7.00
N GLU A 71 -2.84 5.57 -8.00
CA GLU A 71 -3.32 6.96 -7.99
C GLU A 71 -4.32 7.27 -6.87
N THR A 72 -5.25 6.35 -6.59
CA THR A 72 -6.25 6.53 -5.52
C THR A 72 -5.64 6.38 -4.13
N LEU A 73 -4.64 5.50 -4.00
CA LEU A 73 -3.84 5.34 -2.78
C LEU A 73 -2.97 6.57 -2.53
N ASN A 74 -2.28 7.06 -3.58
CA ASN A 74 -1.43 8.23 -3.54
C ASN A 74 -2.20 9.50 -3.15
N ARG A 75 -3.43 9.68 -3.64
CA ARG A 75 -4.32 10.81 -3.23
C ARG A 75 -4.70 10.76 -1.75
N ARG A 76 -4.73 9.57 -1.14
CA ARG A 76 -5.08 9.37 0.27
C ARG A 76 -3.84 9.35 1.18
N ALA A 77 -2.65 9.26 0.62
CA ALA A 77 -1.41 9.16 1.38
C ALA A 77 -1.00 10.53 1.96
N LEU A 78 -0.68 10.56 3.26
CA LEU A 78 -0.15 11.75 3.94
C LEU A 78 1.21 12.20 3.39
N LYS A 79 1.96 11.28 2.78
CA LYS A 79 3.20 11.55 2.04
C LYS A 79 3.16 10.75 0.76
N LEU A 80 3.31 11.43 -0.37
CA LEU A 80 3.43 10.78 -1.66
C LEU A 80 4.72 9.94 -1.68
N PRO A 81 4.69 8.67 -2.13
CA PRO A 81 5.92 7.96 -2.40
C PRO A 81 6.73 8.72 -3.46
N LYS A 82 8.06 8.71 -3.33
CA LYS A 82 8.95 9.31 -4.32
C LYS A 82 8.71 8.66 -5.68
N SER A 83 8.70 9.47 -6.74
CA SER A 83 8.58 8.91 -8.10
C SER A 83 9.78 7.99 -8.40
N ILE A 84 9.61 7.09 -9.38
CA ILE A 84 10.72 6.23 -9.83
C ILE A 84 11.90 7.10 -10.30
N GLU A 85 11.60 8.19 -11.01
CA GLU A 85 12.60 9.15 -11.47
C GLU A 85 13.34 9.82 -10.31
N GLU A 86 12.62 10.26 -9.27
CA GLU A 86 13.24 10.84 -8.07
C GLU A 86 14.14 9.84 -7.36
N GLN A 87 13.70 8.59 -7.21
CA GLN A 87 14.50 7.53 -6.60
C GLN A 87 15.77 7.24 -7.42
N MET A 88 15.65 7.21 -8.75
CA MET A 88 16.80 7.03 -9.65
C MET A 88 17.79 8.18 -9.53
N ILE A 89 17.31 9.43 -9.52
CA ILE A 89 18.17 10.62 -9.36
C ILE A 89 18.87 10.61 -8.00
N GLU A 90 18.17 10.20 -6.93
CA GLU A 90 18.77 10.07 -5.60
C GLU A 90 19.85 8.98 -5.55
N ALA A 91 19.58 7.82 -6.13
CA ALA A 91 20.54 6.72 -6.22
C ALA A 91 21.79 7.12 -7.01
N GLU A 92 21.62 7.78 -8.15
CA GLU A 92 22.73 8.27 -8.97
C GLU A 92 23.57 9.32 -8.21
N ARG A 93 22.91 10.29 -7.53
CA ARG A 93 23.60 11.28 -6.69
C ARG A 93 24.38 10.64 -5.55
N ALA A 94 23.81 9.62 -4.90
CA ALA A 94 24.47 8.90 -3.81
C ALA A 94 25.70 8.13 -4.33
N GLU A 95 25.59 7.47 -5.47
CA GLU A 95 26.71 6.76 -6.10
C GLU A 95 27.84 7.73 -6.48
N LEU A 96 27.50 8.88 -7.06
CA LEU A 96 28.47 9.93 -7.40
C LEU A 96 29.17 10.48 -6.16
N LEU A 97 28.43 10.68 -5.06
CA LEU A 97 29.01 11.12 -3.80
C LEU A 97 30.00 10.08 -3.26
N CYS A 98 29.64 8.79 -3.28
CA CYS A 98 30.54 7.71 -2.87
C CYS A 98 31.82 7.71 -3.71
N LYS A 99 31.68 7.76 -5.05
CA LYS A 99 32.83 7.84 -5.97
C LYS A 99 33.71 9.07 -5.71
N ALA A 100 33.12 10.22 -5.41
CA ALA A 100 33.86 11.44 -5.10
C ALA A 100 34.65 11.32 -3.78
N VAL A 101 34.08 10.66 -2.77
CA VAL A 101 34.76 10.38 -1.50
C VAL A 101 35.87 9.34 -1.69
N ASP A 102 35.65 8.31 -2.50
CA ASP A 102 36.65 7.27 -2.77
C ASP A 102 37.90 7.78 -3.50
N ARG A 103 37.73 8.80 -4.35
CA ARG A 103 38.83 9.49 -5.05
C ARG A 103 39.68 10.39 -4.14
N LEU A 104 39.24 10.65 -2.90
CA LEU A 104 40.05 11.43 -1.96
C LEU A 104 41.32 10.65 -1.57
N PRO A 105 42.45 11.35 -1.34
CA PRO A 105 43.61 10.73 -0.70
C PRO A 105 43.22 10.06 0.62
N GLU A 106 43.83 8.92 0.93
CA GLU A 106 43.45 8.05 2.07
C GLU A 106 43.27 8.83 3.39
N ILE A 107 44.23 9.69 3.72
CA ILE A 107 44.19 10.53 4.94
C ILE A 107 43.01 11.51 4.90
N GLN A 108 42.73 12.13 3.74
CA GLN A 108 41.61 13.06 3.59
C GLN A 108 40.27 12.33 3.68
N ARG A 109 40.16 11.13 3.06
CA ARG A 109 38.97 10.28 3.11
C ARG A 109 38.66 9.84 4.54
N ARG A 110 39.66 9.29 5.25
CA ARG A 110 39.52 8.84 6.64
C ARG A 110 39.03 9.96 7.55
N ARG A 111 39.69 11.12 7.52
CA ARG A 111 39.30 12.28 8.33
C ARG A 111 37.92 12.83 7.96
N PHE A 112 37.56 12.80 6.67
CA PHE A 112 36.26 13.23 6.19
C PHE A 112 35.14 12.33 6.71
N LEU A 113 35.31 11.01 6.62
CA LEU A 113 34.35 10.03 7.13
C LEU A 113 34.22 10.11 8.66
N LEU A 114 35.34 10.18 9.39
CA LEU A 114 35.30 10.33 10.85
C LEU A 114 34.50 11.55 11.29
N TYR A 115 34.59 12.66 10.56
CA TYR A 115 33.87 13.88 10.89
C TYR A 115 32.40 13.87 10.46
N TYR A 116 32.09 13.41 9.25
CA TYR A 116 30.73 13.51 8.68
C TYR A 116 29.84 12.29 8.92
N GLU A 117 30.41 11.09 8.96
CA GLU A 117 29.67 9.83 9.15
C GLU A 117 29.65 9.41 10.62
N TYR A 118 30.80 9.52 11.29
CA TYR A 118 30.95 9.06 12.68
C TYR A 118 30.89 10.20 13.72
N GLU A 119 30.61 11.43 13.28
CA GLU A 119 30.39 12.61 14.14
C GLU A 119 31.54 12.94 15.12
N PHE A 120 32.77 12.48 14.85
CA PHE A 120 33.93 12.84 15.68
C PHE A 120 34.31 14.30 15.50
N ASN A 121 34.67 14.95 16.61
CA ASN A 121 35.21 16.31 16.57
C ASN A 121 36.70 16.32 16.17
N PHE A 122 37.21 17.49 15.78
CA PHE A 122 38.60 17.62 15.32
C PHE A 122 39.64 17.24 16.38
N TYR A 123 39.34 17.38 17.67
CA TYR A 123 40.24 17.04 18.76
C TYR A 123 40.33 15.52 18.98
N GLN A 124 39.21 14.82 18.86
CA GLN A 124 39.15 13.35 18.94
C GLN A 124 39.94 12.72 17.79
N ILE A 125 39.72 13.19 16.56
CA ILE A 125 40.46 12.70 15.39
C ILE A 125 41.97 13.04 15.51
N ALA A 126 42.29 14.23 16.00
CA ALA A 126 43.67 14.64 16.25
C ALA A 126 44.36 13.74 17.27
N ALA A 127 43.66 13.36 18.35
CA ALA A 127 44.18 12.43 19.35
C ALA A 127 44.42 11.03 18.76
N MET A 128 43.50 10.52 17.93
CA MET A 128 43.64 9.21 17.25
C MET A 128 44.83 9.16 16.28
N GLU A 129 45.12 10.28 15.60
CA GLU A 129 46.16 10.35 14.58
C GLU A 129 47.46 11.01 15.07
N HIS A 130 47.56 11.31 16.36
CA HIS A 130 48.69 12.01 16.98
C HIS A 130 49.09 13.29 16.23
N CYS A 131 48.09 14.03 15.76
CA CYS A 131 48.24 15.24 14.95
C CYS A 131 47.59 16.45 15.65
N THR A 132 47.81 17.67 15.12
CA THR A 132 47.12 18.86 15.63
C THR A 132 45.69 18.97 15.07
N ALA A 133 44.74 19.45 15.88
CA ALA A 133 43.36 19.68 15.44
C ALA A 133 43.27 20.62 14.22
N SER A 134 44.18 21.60 14.11
CA SER A 134 44.27 22.48 12.93
C SER A 134 44.62 21.71 11.65
N ALA A 135 45.50 20.71 11.72
CA ALA A 135 45.83 19.87 10.57
C ALA A 135 44.64 19.01 10.13
N ILE A 136 43.85 18.50 11.08
CA ILE A 136 42.60 17.78 10.79
C ILE A 136 41.60 18.73 10.10
N GLN A 137 41.34 19.90 10.70
CA GLN A 137 40.40 20.89 10.16
C GLN A 137 40.74 21.28 8.72
N LYS A 138 42.02 21.59 8.44
CA LYS A 138 42.49 21.92 7.09
C LYS A 138 42.27 20.75 6.13
N SER A 139 42.58 19.52 6.56
CA SER A 139 42.41 18.31 5.76
C SER A 139 40.94 18.07 5.39
N VAL A 140 40.04 18.11 6.37
CA VAL A 140 38.59 17.93 6.18
C VAL A 140 38.02 19.04 5.28
N ALA A 141 38.45 20.29 5.48
CA ALA A 141 38.03 21.41 4.64
C ALA A 141 38.44 21.24 3.17
N VAL A 142 39.66 20.75 2.91
CA VAL A 142 40.13 20.43 1.55
C VAL A 142 39.33 19.28 0.95
N ALA A 143 39.11 18.20 1.71
CA ALA A 143 38.30 17.07 1.27
C ALA A 143 36.88 17.50 0.89
N LYS A 144 36.23 18.29 1.74
CA LYS A 144 34.90 18.87 1.49
C LYS A 144 34.87 19.71 0.22
N LYS A 145 35.88 20.53 -0.03
CA LYS A 145 35.98 21.34 -1.27
C LYS A 145 36.09 20.45 -2.50
N LYS A 146 36.89 19.40 -2.47
CA LYS A 146 37.05 18.44 -3.58
C LYS A 146 35.74 17.71 -3.89
N VAL A 147 35.09 17.14 -2.86
CA VAL A 147 33.80 16.45 -3.02
C VAL A 147 32.75 17.40 -3.59
N LYS A 148 32.66 18.64 -3.08
CA LYS A 148 31.75 19.65 -3.63
C LYS A 148 32.05 20.03 -5.07
N ALA A 149 33.32 20.09 -5.47
CA ALA A 149 33.70 20.41 -6.84
C ALA A 149 33.26 19.29 -7.81
N GLU A 150 33.44 18.02 -7.42
CA GLU A 150 32.96 16.88 -8.22
C GLU A 150 31.43 16.88 -8.31
N MET A 151 30.73 17.10 -7.19
CA MET A 151 29.26 17.16 -7.21
C MET A 151 28.71 18.33 -8.04
N ARG A 152 29.43 19.47 -8.10
CA ARG A 152 29.01 20.61 -8.93
C ARG A 152 29.04 20.32 -10.42
N LYS A 153 29.99 19.49 -10.89
CA LYS A 153 30.06 19.08 -12.30
C LYS A 153 28.81 18.33 -12.73
N TYR A 154 28.20 17.57 -11.82
CA TYR A 154 26.94 16.86 -12.10
C TYR A 154 25.72 17.79 -12.09
N LEU A 155 25.75 18.87 -11.31
CA LEU A 155 24.65 19.84 -11.22
C LEU A 155 24.65 20.91 -12.33
N GLN A 156 25.74 21.01 -13.09
CA GLN A 156 25.90 21.93 -14.22
C GLN A 156 26.14 21.09 -15.48
N PRO A 157 25.09 20.62 -16.15
CA PRO A 157 25.21 19.91 -17.43
C PRO A 157 25.81 20.80 -18.53
#